data_AF-A0A564MC07-F1
#
_entry.id   AF-A0A564MC07-F1
#
_cell.length_a   1.000
_cell.length_b   1.000
_cell.length_c   1.000
_cell.angle_alpha   90.00
_cell.angle_beta   90.00
_cell.angle_gamma   90.00
#
_symmetry.space_group_name_H-M   'P 1'
#
loop_
_entity.id
_entity.type
_entity.pdbx_description
1 polymer ?
#
loop_
_entity_poly.entity_id
_entity_poly.type
_entity_poly.pdbx_seq_one_letter_code
_entity_poly.pdbx_strand_id
1 'polypeptide(L)'
;MVVRVNIRDLMLKVHARPQPDSGGNKDMHQSFNQRVHFYYCILVALKIHAKSKKSGGVRGKNNFLLKWLRKAQDNNIFHPDITSEIEWLRGKIIQAGYDTDLEPMLDFVYATAKRAEDLKNAD
;
A
#
# COMPACT_ATOMS: atom_id res chain seq x y z
N MET A 1 19.04 4.30 -16.30
CA MET A 1 17.79 3.51 -16.28
C MET A 1 16.90 4.09 -15.19
N VAL A 2 15.99 5.01 -15.54
CA VAL A 2 14.99 5.53 -14.59
C VAL A 2 13.88 4.49 -14.53
N VAL A 3 13.80 3.73 -13.44
CA VAL A 3 12.71 2.77 -13.23
C VAL A 3 11.45 3.59 -12.97
N ARG A 4 10.77 4.00 -14.05
CA ARG A 4 9.41 4.52 -13.96
C ARG A 4 8.58 3.42 -13.31
N VAL A 5 8.05 3.67 -12.12
CA VAL A 5 7.01 2.81 -11.56
C VAL A 5 5.86 2.82 -12.56
N ASN A 6 5.75 1.74 -13.32
CA ASN A 6 4.86 1.69 -14.46
C ASN A 6 3.44 1.45 -13.92
N ILE A 7 2.55 2.41 -14.12
CA ILE A 7 1.12 2.28 -13.75
C ILE A 7 0.51 0.98 -14.28
N ARG A 8 1.04 0.44 -15.40
CA ARG A 8 0.66 -0.86 -15.94
C ARG A 8 1.00 -2.03 -15.01
N ASP A 9 2.17 -2.01 -14.36
CA ASP A 9 2.62 -3.03 -13.39
C ASP A 9 1.72 -3.02 -12.13
N LEU A 10 1.29 -1.82 -11.74
CA LEU A 10 0.37 -1.60 -10.64
C LEU A 10 -1.06 -2.07 -10.98
N MET A 11 -1.53 -1.76 -12.19
CA MET A 11 -2.81 -2.24 -12.72
C MET A 11 -2.81 -3.76 -12.91
N LEU A 12 -1.70 -4.35 -13.36
CA LEU A 12 -1.50 -5.80 -13.43
C LEU A 12 -1.59 -6.45 -12.05
N LYS A 13 -1.00 -5.86 -11.00
CA LYS A 13 -1.15 -6.37 -9.61
C LYS A 13 -2.60 -6.31 -9.12
N VAL A 14 -3.34 -5.26 -9.48
CA VAL A 14 -4.76 -5.10 -9.11
C VAL A 14 -5.66 -6.07 -9.90
N HIS A 15 -5.38 -6.31 -11.19
CA HIS A 15 -6.17 -7.20 -12.06
C HIS A 15 -5.77 -8.69 -12.00
N ALA A 16 -4.52 -9.03 -11.68
CA ALA A 16 -4.03 -10.41 -11.66
C ALA A 16 -4.34 -11.17 -10.36
N ARG A 17 -5.28 -10.67 -9.53
CA ARG A 17 -5.74 -11.42 -8.36
C ARG A 17 -6.79 -12.45 -8.78
N PRO A 18 -6.75 -13.67 -8.22
CA PRO A 18 -7.62 -14.77 -8.67
C PRO A 18 -9.10 -14.37 -8.54
N GLN A 19 -9.86 -14.65 -9.60
CA GLN A 19 -11.32 -14.72 -9.58
C GLN A 19 -11.76 -15.90 -8.68
N PRO A 20 -12.95 -15.82 -8.06
CA PRO A 20 -13.32 -16.65 -6.91
C PRO A 20 -13.52 -18.11 -7.30
N ASP A 21 -12.80 -19.01 -6.63
CA ASP A 21 -13.26 -20.39 -6.48
C ASP A 21 -14.32 -20.44 -5.37
N SER A 22 -15.37 -21.22 -5.63
CA SER A 22 -16.61 -21.24 -4.86
C SER A 22 -16.41 -21.77 -3.44
N GLY A 23 -16.12 -20.89 -2.48
CA GLY A 23 -16.17 -21.22 -1.05
C GLY A 23 -15.52 -20.18 -0.14
N GLY A 24 -16.30 -19.23 0.39
CA GLY A 24 -15.85 -18.35 1.50
C GLY A 24 -16.14 -16.85 1.33
N ASN A 25 -17.42 -16.46 1.28
CA ASN A 25 -17.82 -15.06 1.04
C ASN A 25 -17.46 -14.07 2.18
N LYS A 26 -16.96 -14.55 3.34
CA LYS A 26 -16.59 -13.70 4.49
C LYS A 26 -15.09 -13.37 4.53
N ASP A 27 -14.24 -14.30 4.14
CA ASP A 27 -12.78 -14.17 4.26
C ASP A 27 -12.20 -13.21 3.21
N MET A 28 -12.72 -13.23 1.98
CA MET A 28 -12.28 -12.30 0.92
C MET A 28 -12.62 -10.83 1.21
N HIS A 29 -13.80 -10.56 1.78
CA HIS A 29 -14.20 -9.19 2.17
C HIS A 29 -13.32 -8.67 3.31
N GLN A 30 -12.95 -9.53 4.25
CA GLN A 30 -12.01 -9.18 5.30
C GLN A 30 -10.63 -8.85 4.70
N SER A 31 -10.05 -9.71 3.87
CA SER A 31 -8.73 -9.46 3.27
C SER A 31 -8.68 -8.20 2.40
N PHE A 32 -9.78 -7.80 1.77
CA PHE A 32 -9.85 -6.57 0.98
C PHE A 32 -9.94 -5.31 1.86
N ASN A 33 -10.82 -5.33 2.87
CA ASN A 33 -10.91 -4.28 3.89
C ASN A 33 -9.59 -4.07 4.62
N GLN A 34 -8.87 -5.15 4.95
CA GLN A 34 -7.56 -5.07 5.59
C GLN A 34 -6.52 -4.35 4.72
N ARG A 35 -6.59 -4.50 3.38
CA ARG A 35 -5.68 -3.80 2.46
C ARG A 35 -6.01 -2.33 2.34
N VAL A 36 -7.29 -1.98 2.18
CA VAL A 36 -7.72 -0.57 2.16
C VAL A 36 -7.33 0.11 3.48
N HIS A 37 -7.55 -0.57 4.61
CA HIS A 37 -7.13 -0.12 5.93
C HIS A 37 -5.61 0.07 6.01
N PHE A 38 -4.81 -0.88 5.53
CA PHE A 38 -3.35 -0.78 5.47
C PHE A 38 -2.88 0.46 4.69
N TYR A 39 -3.39 0.67 3.47
CA TYR A 39 -3.04 1.83 2.65
C TYR A 39 -3.49 3.15 3.31
N TYR A 40 -4.66 3.16 3.93
CA TYR A 40 -5.13 4.30 4.70
C TYR A 40 -4.20 4.63 5.89
N CYS A 41 -3.79 3.61 6.66
CA CYS A 41 -2.84 3.78 7.77
C CYS A 41 -1.51 4.38 7.31
N ILE A 42 -0.99 3.96 6.15
CA ILE A 42 0.23 4.53 5.57
C ILE A 42 0.05 6.02 5.24
N LEU A 43 -1.05 6.37 4.57
CA LEU A 43 -1.34 7.77 4.22
C LEU A 43 -1.48 8.66 5.46
N VAL A 44 -2.15 8.15 6.51
CA VAL A 44 -2.27 8.86 7.79
C VAL A 44 -0.90 9.01 8.45
N ALA A 45 -0.08 7.95 8.49
CA ALA A 45 1.27 8.00 9.04
C ALA A 45 2.15 9.03 8.29
N LEU A 46 2.04 9.08 6.96
CA LEU A 46 2.71 10.09 6.13
C LEU A 46 2.25 11.50 6.44
N LYS A 47 0.94 11.75 6.59
CA LYS A 47 0.40 13.07 6.95
C LYS A 47 0.87 13.53 8.34
N ILE A 48 0.91 12.63 9.33
CA ILE A 48 1.43 12.93 10.67
C ILE A 48 2.93 13.24 10.59
N HIS A 49 3.68 12.48 9.80
CA HIS A 49 5.11 12.72 9.59
C HIS A 49 5.39 14.03 8.84
N ALA A 50 4.57 14.38 7.83
CA ALA A 50 4.69 15.63 7.08
C ALA A 50 4.39 16.86 7.93
N LYS A 51 3.48 16.75 8.91
CA LYS A 51 3.22 17.80 9.91
C LYS A 51 4.34 17.94 10.96
N SER A 52 5.21 16.95 11.09
CA SER A 52 6.37 17.02 11.97
C SER A 52 7.49 17.82 11.30
N LYS A 53 8.09 18.80 12.00
CA LYS A 53 9.20 19.67 11.52
C LYS A 53 10.46 18.92 11.07
N LYS A 54 10.48 17.58 11.13
CA LYS A 54 11.58 16.69 10.74
C LYS A 54 11.46 16.12 9.31
N SER A 55 10.59 16.65 8.47
CA SER A 55 10.43 16.17 7.09
C SER A 55 11.69 16.47 6.27
N GLY A 56 12.68 15.57 6.30
CA GLY A 56 13.92 15.63 5.51
C GLY A 56 13.70 15.41 4.01
N GLY A 57 12.72 16.11 3.43
CA GLY A 57 12.28 15.97 2.05
C GLY A 57 11.76 14.57 1.72
N VAL A 58 11.80 14.23 0.43
CA VAL A 58 11.39 12.93 -0.12
C VAL A 58 12.20 11.78 0.51
N ARG A 59 13.50 11.98 0.72
CA ARG A 59 14.38 11.01 1.40
C ARG A 59 13.93 10.70 2.82
N GLY A 60 13.56 11.73 3.58
CA GLY A 60 13.05 11.59 4.94
C GLY A 60 11.75 10.78 4.98
N LYS A 61 10.82 11.07 4.06
CA LYS A 61 9.57 10.32 3.91
C LYS A 61 9.82 8.84 3.60
N ASN A 62 10.71 8.54 2.65
CA ASN A 62 11.02 7.16 2.26
C ASN A 62 11.70 6.36 3.39
N ASN A 63 12.63 6.97 4.13
CA ASN A 63 13.25 6.33 5.29
C ASN A 63 12.23 6.09 6.41
N PHE A 64 11.34 7.05 6.65
CA PHE A 64 10.22 6.89 7.57
C PHE A 64 9.31 5.72 7.16
N LEU A 65 8.90 5.65 5.89
CA LEU A 65 8.07 4.56 5.37
C LEU A 65 8.72 3.19 5.57
N LEU A 66 10.00 3.03 5.21
CA LEU A 66 10.72 1.76 5.40
C LEU A 66 10.77 1.35 6.87
N LYS A 67 11.03 2.29 7.78
CA LYS A 67 11.03 2.05 9.23
C LYS A 67 9.64 1.71 9.75
N TRP A 68 8.61 2.43 9.29
CA TRP A 68 7.23 2.21 9.69
C TRP A 68 6.74 0.83 9.22
N LEU A 69 7.02 0.45 7.97
CA LEU A 69 6.68 -0.84 7.39
C LEU A 69 7.35 -2.00 8.12
N ARG A 70 8.65 -1.86 8.44
CA ARG A 70 9.36 -2.85 9.25
C ARG A 70 8.71 -2.99 10.64
N LYS A 71 8.46 -1.88 11.33
CA LYS A 71 7.81 -1.91 12.66
C LYS A 71 6.40 -2.50 12.62
N ALA A 72 5.62 -2.21 11.58
CA ALA A 72 4.28 -2.75 11.41
C ALA A 72 4.29 -4.27 11.23
N GLN A 73 5.26 -4.78 10.48
CA GLN A 73 5.51 -6.20 10.29
C GLN A 73 5.98 -6.87 11.60
N ASP A 74 7.00 -6.32 12.25
CA ASP A 74 7.59 -6.89 13.47
C ASP A 74 6.58 -6.96 14.63
N ASN A 75 5.69 -5.95 14.73
CA ASN A 75 4.66 -5.89 15.76
C ASN A 75 3.37 -6.67 15.39
N ASN A 76 3.31 -7.31 14.21
CA ASN A 76 2.13 -8.02 13.71
C ASN A 76 0.83 -7.19 13.81
N ILE A 77 0.91 -5.89 13.48
CA ILE A 77 -0.23 -4.95 13.63
C ILE A 77 -1.33 -5.25 12.60
N PHE A 78 -0.97 -5.86 11.46
CA PHE A 78 -1.87 -6.20 10.37
C PHE A 78 -2.02 -7.71 10.22
N HIS A 79 -3.12 -8.14 9.61
CA HIS A 79 -3.35 -9.54 9.28
C HIS A 79 -2.20 -10.10 8.40
N PRO A 80 -1.83 -11.39 8.53
CA PRO A 80 -0.78 -12.01 7.72
C PRO A 80 -0.90 -11.77 6.21
N ASP A 81 -2.14 -11.66 5.70
CA ASP A 81 -2.48 -11.34 4.29
C ASP A 81 -1.92 -9.99 3.78
N ILE A 82 -1.56 -9.09 4.69
CA ILE A 82 -0.97 -7.78 4.41
C ILE A 82 0.55 -7.85 4.33
N THR A 83 1.18 -8.91 4.85
CA THR A 83 2.64 -9.08 4.82
C THR A 83 3.18 -8.98 3.39
N SER A 84 2.51 -9.60 2.41
CA SER A 84 2.92 -9.52 1.00
C SER A 84 2.81 -8.11 0.42
N GLU A 85 1.88 -7.27 0.92
CA GLU A 85 1.77 -5.86 0.52
C GLU A 85 2.88 -5.01 1.15
N ILE A 86 3.22 -5.29 2.42
CA ILE A 86 4.35 -4.67 3.12
C ILE A 86 5.66 -4.95 2.38
N GLU A 87 5.91 -6.21 2.04
CA GLU A 87 7.12 -6.62 1.30
C GLU A 87 7.17 -6.00 -0.09
N TRP A 88 6.04 -6.02 -0.82
CA TRP A 88 5.94 -5.41 -2.13
C TRP A 88 6.22 -3.90 -2.07
N LEU A 89 5.66 -3.18 -1.10
CA LEU A 89 5.86 -1.74 -0.96
C LEU A 89 7.31 -1.41 -0.58
N ARG A 90 7.93 -2.18 0.32
CA ARG A 90 9.36 -2.06 0.64
C ARG A 90 10.23 -2.28 -0.59
N GLY A 91 9.94 -3.32 -1.38
CA GLY A 91 10.62 -3.59 -2.63
C GLY A 91 10.49 -2.44 -3.63
N LYS A 92 9.29 -1.87 -3.78
CA LYS A 92 9.04 -0.71 -4.64
C LYS A 92 9.80 0.54 -4.17
N ILE A 93 9.86 0.82 -2.86
CA ILE A 93 10.64 1.96 -2.33
C ILE A 93 12.14 1.81 -2.68
N ILE A 94 12.69 0.61 -2.46
CA ILE A 94 14.10 0.33 -2.74
C ILE A 94 14.38 0.43 -4.25
N GLN A 95 13.49 -0.12 -5.09
CA GLN A 95 13.62 -0.14 -6.54
C GLN A 95 13.47 1.27 -7.17
N ALA A 96 12.55 2.08 -6.66
CA ALA A 96 12.30 3.43 -7.16
C ALA A 96 13.41 4.43 -6.77
N GLY A 97 14.21 4.10 -5.75
CA GLY A 97 15.27 4.96 -5.24
C GLY A 97 14.77 5.98 -4.20
N TYR A 98 15.66 6.35 -3.28
CA TYR A 98 15.36 7.17 -2.10
C TYR A 98 14.85 8.58 -2.41
N ASP A 99 15.03 9.05 -3.65
CA ASP A 99 14.67 10.39 -4.11
C ASP A 99 13.31 10.42 -4.86
N THR A 100 12.63 9.28 -4.99
CA THR A 100 11.31 9.20 -5.64
C THR A 100 10.18 9.43 -4.64
N ASP A 101 9.25 10.32 -4.98
CA ASP A 101 8.04 10.53 -4.17
C ASP A 101 7.00 9.45 -4.48
N LEU A 102 6.62 8.71 -3.43
CA LEU A 102 5.68 7.58 -3.51
C LEU A 102 4.29 7.96 -3.02
N GLU A 103 4.13 9.16 -2.46
CA GLU A 103 2.84 9.67 -1.99
C GLU A 103 1.76 9.65 -3.10
N PRO A 104 2.03 10.11 -4.34
CA PRO A 104 1.05 10.03 -5.42
C PRO A 104 0.67 8.60 -5.81
N MET A 105 1.61 7.65 -5.68
CA MET A 105 1.34 6.24 -5.93
C MET A 105 0.45 5.65 -4.85
N LEU A 106 0.74 5.93 -3.59
CA LEU A 106 -0.04 5.44 -2.45
C LEU A 106 -1.48 5.96 -2.50
N ASP A 107 -1.66 7.25 -2.81
CA ASP A 107 -2.99 7.84 -3.02
C ASP A 107 -3.73 7.15 -4.17
N PHE A 108 -3.06 6.86 -5.28
CA PHE A 108 -3.66 6.16 -6.41
C PHE A 108 -4.06 4.71 -6.06
N VAL A 109 -3.21 3.98 -5.33
CA VAL A 109 -3.51 2.61 -4.89
C VAL A 109 -4.70 2.61 -3.94
N TYR A 110 -4.73 3.52 -2.97
CA TYR A 110 -5.86 3.67 -2.05
C TYR A 110 -7.15 4.03 -2.81
N ALA A 111 -7.12 5.02 -3.70
CA ALA A 111 -8.30 5.43 -4.47
C ALA A 111 -8.82 4.34 -5.41
N THR A 112 -7.92 3.51 -5.94
CA THR A 112 -8.28 2.36 -6.77
C THR A 112 -8.84 1.22 -5.92
N ALA A 113 -8.20 0.91 -4.80
CA ALA A 113 -8.68 -0.11 -3.87
C ALA A 113 -10.06 0.25 -3.32
N LYS A 114 -10.26 1.50 -2.90
CA LYS A 114 -11.55 2.01 -2.43
C LYS A 114 -12.64 1.95 -3.51
N ARG A 115 -12.35 2.35 -4.74
CA ARG A 115 -13.32 2.24 -5.86
C ARG A 115 -13.72 0.79 -6.14
N ALA A 116 -12.77 -0.14 -6.06
CA ALA A 116 -13.07 -1.57 -6.21
C ALA A 116 -13.88 -2.15 -5.03
N GLU A 117 -13.81 -1.54 -3.85
CA GLU A 117 -14.72 -1.82 -2.72
C GLU A 117 -16.13 -1.30 -3.03
N ASP A 118 -16.24 -0.03 -3.44
CA ASP A 118 -17.52 0.63 -3.73
C ASP A 118 -18.30 -0.08 -4.85
N LEU A 119 -17.60 -0.56 -5.89
CA LEU A 119 -18.19 -1.33 -6.99
C LEU A 119 -18.68 -2.72 -6.57
N LYS A 120 -18.14 -3.30 -5.49
CA LYS A 120 -18.53 -4.62 -4.97
C LYS A 120 -19.65 -4.56 -3.93
N ASN A 121 -19.89 -3.40 -3.33
CA ASN A 121 -21.00 -3.14 -2.41
C ASN A 121 -22.26 -2.61 -3.13
N ALA A 122 -22.19 -2.44 -4.46
CA ALA A 122 -23.27 -1.92 -5.31
C ALA A 122 -24.04 -3.03 -6.06
N ASP A 123 -23.73 -4.30 -5.80
CA ASP A 123 -24.45 -5.50 -6.24
C ASP A 123 -25.09 -6.17 -5.02
#